data_AF-A0A935BZA3-F1
#
_entry.id   AF-A0A935BZA3-F1
#
_cell.length_a   1.000
_cell.length_b   1.000
_cell.length_c   1.000
_cell.angle_alpha   90.00
_cell.angle_beta   90.00
_cell.angle_gamma   90.00
#
_symmetry.space_group_name_H-M   'P 1'
#
loop_
_entity.id
_entity.type
_entity.pdbx_description
1 polymer ?
#
loop_
_entity_poly.entity_id
_entity_poly.type
_entity_poly.pdbx_seq_one_letter_code
_entity_poly.pdbx_strand_id
1 'polypeptide(L)'
;MHVFNEGEWNDYIEGQADEALRARIEAHLIGCLRCWEINEQLARANESLASAGESLRGSFNMSDRELYSGLRRVFEKLRAADFGTYQLSIQQKLGALTDVMAPMCGSQTAIKALRAAALESPARSLDHLNADNWTSFLKNLRSIATVVCGETGAHLVWESGQI
;
A
#
# COMPACT_ATOMS: atom_id res chain seq x y z
N MET A 1 -16.16 21.52 15.07
CA MET A 1 -17.03 20.54 14.41
C MET A 1 -18.27 20.42 15.30
N HIS A 2 -19.40 20.99 14.88
CA HIS A 2 -20.59 21.06 15.76
C HIS A 2 -21.32 19.71 15.71
N VAL A 3 -21.64 19.19 16.89
CA VAL A 3 -22.47 17.98 17.15
C VAL A 3 -21.88 16.63 16.75
N PHE A 4 -21.14 16.53 15.64
CA PHE A 4 -20.52 15.28 15.19
C PHE A 4 -18.99 15.36 15.27
N ASN A 5 -18.38 14.22 15.58
CA ASN A 5 -16.93 14.10 15.59
C ASN A 5 -16.38 13.83 14.18
N GLU A 6 -15.05 13.91 14.03
CA GLU A 6 -14.39 13.74 12.73
C GLU A 6 -14.60 12.36 12.11
N GLY A 7 -14.64 11.30 12.91
CA GLY A 7 -14.91 9.94 12.45
C GLY A 7 -16.33 9.82 11.88
N GLU A 8 -17.34 10.33 12.59
CA GLU A 8 -18.73 10.34 12.12
C GLU A 8 -18.89 11.10 10.79
N TRP A 9 -18.13 12.20 10.61
CA TRP A 9 -18.09 12.94 9.35
C TRP A 9 -17.43 12.15 8.22
N ASN A 10 -16.31 11.50 8.49
CA ASN A 10 -15.61 10.69 7.50
C ASN A 10 -16.48 9.51 7.05
N ASP A 11 -17.10 8.80 7.99
CA ASP A 11 -17.99 7.68 7.67
C ASP A 11 -19.16 8.13 6.78
N TYR A 12 -19.74 9.31 7.06
CA TYR A 12 -20.80 9.88 6.23
C TYR A 12 -20.33 10.24 4.82
N ILE A 13 -19.19 10.92 4.70
CA ILE A 13 -18.62 11.37 3.43
C ILE A 13 -18.16 10.19 2.56
N GLU A 14 -17.62 9.14 3.18
CA GLU A 14 -17.18 7.91 2.50
C GLU A 14 -18.33 6.95 2.19
N GLY A 15 -19.56 7.28 2.61
CA GLY A 15 -20.74 6.44 2.40
C GLY A 15 -20.86 5.23 3.32
N GLN A 16 -20.00 5.13 4.34
CA GLN A 16 -19.96 4.04 5.33
C GLN A 16 -20.86 4.27 6.56
N ALA A 17 -21.41 5.48 6.72
CA ALA A 17 -22.36 5.77 7.79
C ALA A 17 -23.59 4.86 7.72
N ASP A 18 -23.99 4.34 8.88
CA ASP A 18 -25.25 3.62 9.01
C ASP A 18 -26.46 4.54 8.77
N GLU A 19 -27.63 3.95 8.57
CA GLU A 19 -28.86 4.69 8.23
C GLU A 19 -29.27 5.69 9.32
N ALA A 20 -28.99 5.38 10.58
CA ALA A 20 -29.31 6.25 11.72
C ALA A 20 -28.39 7.48 11.78
N LEU A 21 -27.09 7.30 11.56
CA LEU A 21 -26.10 8.35 11.50
C LEU A 21 -26.33 9.25 10.27
N ARG A 22 -26.61 8.65 9.11
CA ARG A 22 -26.96 9.37 7.88
C ARG A 22 -28.18 10.28 8.10
N ALA A 23 -29.27 9.75 8.63
CA ALA A 23 -30.48 10.54 8.90
C ALA A 23 -30.23 11.69 9.89
N ARG A 24 -29.41 11.46 10.93
CA ARG A 24 -29.04 12.51 11.90
C ARG A 24 -28.22 13.63 11.29
N ILE A 25 -27.24 13.29 10.43
CA ILE A 25 -26.40 14.28 9.75
C ILE A 25 -27.25 15.06 8.74
N GLU A 26 -28.05 14.39 7.91
CA GLU A 26 -28.95 15.06 6.96
C GLU A 26 -29.92 16.03 7.65
N ALA A 27 -30.54 15.62 8.75
CA ALA A 27 -31.40 16.50 9.54
C ALA A 27 -30.64 17.72 10.08
N HIS A 28 -29.38 17.55 10.49
CA HIS A 28 -28.54 18.66 10.95
C HIS A 28 -28.15 19.60 9.81
N LEU A 29 -27.85 19.06 8.62
CA LEU A 29 -27.49 19.84 7.43
C LEU A 29 -28.64 20.76 6.97
N ILE A 30 -29.89 20.34 7.15
CA ILE A 30 -31.07 21.18 6.89
C ILE A 30 -31.10 22.40 7.84
N GLY A 31 -30.70 22.21 9.10
CA GLY A 31 -30.80 23.23 10.14
C GLY A 31 -29.55 24.09 10.37
N CYS A 32 -28.39 23.71 9.82
CA CYS A 32 -27.12 24.39 10.09
C CYS A 32 -26.38 24.74 8.79
N LEU A 33 -26.51 26.00 8.36
CA LEU A 33 -25.87 26.52 7.14
C LEU A 33 -24.36 26.28 7.12
N ARG A 34 -23.67 26.49 8.25
CA ARG A 34 -22.21 26.29 8.33
C ARG A 34 -21.80 24.84 8.10
N CYS A 35 -22.53 23.88 8.66
CA CYS A 35 -22.23 22.47 8.45
C CYS A 35 -22.60 22.03 7.03
N TRP A 36 -23.63 22.64 6.43
CA TRP A 36 -23.96 22.46 5.02
C TRP A 36 -22.85 22.96 4.09
N GLU A 37 -22.33 24.16 4.32
CA GLU A 37 -21.22 24.72 3.53
C GLU A 37 -19.95 23.85 3.64
N ILE A 38 -19.62 23.37 4.84
CA ILE A 38 -18.48 22.46 5.06
C ILE A 38 -18.69 21.14 4.31
N ASN A 39 -19.89 20.56 4.40
CA ASN A 39 -20.22 19.33 3.67
C ASN A 39 -20.13 19.52 2.16
N GLU A 40 -20.62 20.65 1.63
CA GLU A 40 -20.54 20.97 0.22
C GLU A 40 -19.08 21.13 -0.25
N GLN A 41 -18.24 21.81 0.55
CA GLN A 41 -16.81 21.95 0.26
C GLN A 41 -16.10 20.60 0.25
N LEU A 42 -16.40 19.73 1.23
CA LEU A 42 -15.81 18.39 1.31
C LEU A 42 -16.27 17.49 0.16
N ALA A 43 -17.55 17.53 -0.20
CA ALA A 43 -18.08 16.80 -1.35
C ALA A 43 -17.39 17.21 -2.67
N ARG A 44 -17.26 18.52 -2.92
CA ARG A 44 -16.55 19.05 -4.10
C ARG A 44 -15.07 18.68 -4.10
N ALA A 45 -14.41 18.69 -2.94
CA ALA A 45 -13.02 18.27 -2.81
C ALA A 45 -12.86 16.78 -3.12
N ASN A 46 -13.77 15.93 -2.62
CA ASN A 46 -13.78 14.50 -2.92
C ASN A 46 -14.04 14.19 -4.40
N GLU A 47 -15.00 14.87 -5.03
CA GLU A 47 -15.23 14.73 -6.47
C GLU A 47 -14.01 15.17 -7.28
N SER A 48 -13.36 16.28 -6.90
CA SER A 48 -12.14 16.76 -7.55
C SER A 48 -10.99 15.77 -7.39
N LEU A 49 -10.83 15.19 -6.19
CA LEU A 49 -9.83 14.16 -5.92
C LEU A 49 -10.13 12.86 -6.68
N ALA A 50 -11.39 12.44 -6.75
CA ALA A 50 -11.81 11.26 -7.51
C ALA A 50 -11.55 11.44 -9.01
N SER A 51 -11.93 12.58 -9.58
CA SER A 51 -11.67 12.95 -10.98
C SER A 51 -10.18 13.09 -11.27
N ALA A 52 -9.40 13.68 -10.37
CA ALA A 52 -7.94 13.73 -10.49
C ALA A 52 -7.32 12.32 -10.40
N GLY A 53 -7.83 11.47 -9.51
CA GLY A 53 -7.39 10.08 -9.37
C GLY A 53 -7.77 9.20 -10.56
N GLU A 54 -8.92 9.44 -11.18
CA GLU A 54 -9.36 8.80 -12.42
C GLU A 54 -8.57 9.32 -13.62
N SER A 55 -8.31 10.62 -13.69
CA SER A 55 -7.43 11.23 -14.70
C SER A 55 -6.01 10.71 -14.57
N LEU A 56 -5.47 10.57 -13.36
CA LEU A 56 -4.19 9.93 -13.11
C LEU A 56 -4.24 8.47 -13.56
N ARG A 57 -5.25 7.69 -13.16
CA ARG A 57 -5.41 6.29 -13.63
C ARG A 57 -5.52 6.17 -15.15
N GLY A 58 -6.24 7.07 -15.81
CA GLY A 58 -6.35 7.13 -17.28
C GLY A 58 -5.06 7.58 -17.97
N SER A 59 -4.30 8.47 -17.33
CA SER A 59 -2.94 8.87 -17.77
C SER A 59 -1.91 7.75 -17.55
N PHE A 60 -2.16 6.90 -16.56
CA PHE A 60 -1.42 5.69 -16.23
C PHE A 60 -2.11 4.44 -16.80
N ASN A 61 -2.64 4.50 -18.03
CA ASN A 61 -2.90 3.31 -18.84
C ASN A 61 -1.56 2.73 -19.34
N MET A 62 -0.63 2.57 -18.40
CA MET A 62 0.67 1.95 -18.57
C MET A 62 0.42 0.45 -18.60
N SER A 63 0.98 -0.23 -19.59
CA SER A 63 1.16 -1.67 -19.46
C SER A 63 1.87 -1.98 -18.15
N ASP A 64 1.64 -3.15 -17.55
CA ASP A 64 2.33 -3.56 -16.31
C ASP A 64 3.84 -3.28 -16.41
N ARG A 65 4.43 -3.54 -17.58
CA ARG A 65 5.83 -3.26 -17.91
C ARG A 65 6.24 -1.78 -17.77
N GLU A 66 5.39 -0.85 -18.19
CA GLU A 66 5.65 0.59 -18.10
C GLU A 66 5.48 1.09 -16.66
N LEU A 67 4.49 0.57 -15.94
CA LEU A 67 4.31 0.81 -14.51
C LEU A 67 5.55 0.32 -13.72
N TYR A 68 6.04 -0.88 -14.04
CA TYR A 68 7.28 -1.44 -13.48
C TYR A 68 8.49 -0.57 -13.78
N SER A 69 8.65 -0.12 -15.03
CA SER A 69 9.76 0.74 -15.40
C SER A 69 9.72 2.09 -14.66
N GLY A 70 8.52 2.63 -14.46
CA GLY A 70 8.29 3.87 -13.72
C GLY A 70 8.63 3.71 -12.24
N LEU A 71 8.08 2.68 -11.59
CA LEU A 71 8.32 2.37 -10.19
C LEU A 71 9.80 2.05 -9.92
N ARG A 72 10.45 1.24 -10.77
CA ARG A 72 11.88 0.93 -10.66
C ARG A 72 12.73 2.19 -10.74
N ARG A 73 12.41 3.10 -11.67
CA ARG A 73 13.14 4.36 -11.84
C ARG A 73 12.94 5.32 -10.67
N VAL A 74 11.76 5.33 -10.05
CA VAL A 74 11.51 6.10 -8.82
C VAL A 74 12.27 5.48 -7.64
N PHE A 75 12.25 4.16 -7.48
CA PHE A 75 13.02 3.45 -6.46
C PHE A 75 14.54 3.68 -6.62
N GLU A 76 15.08 3.63 -7.83
CA GLU A 76 16.48 3.91 -8.11
C GLU A 76 16.84 5.36 -7.79
N LYS A 77 15.94 6.32 -8.06
CA LYS A 77 16.14 7.73 -7.70
C LYS A 77 16.13 7.96 -6.19
N LEU A 78 15.18 7.36 -5.46
CA LEU A 78 15.13 7.44 -4.01
C LEU A 78 16.38 6.79 -3.38
N ARG A 79 16.83 5.65 -3.93
CA ARG A 79 18.06 4.98 -3.48
C ARG A 79 19.33 5.80 -3.76
N ALA A 80 19.42 6.43 -4.93
CA ALA A 80 20.54 7.29 -5.29
C ALA A 80 20.58 8.59 -4.48
N ALA A 81 19.42 9.07 -4.01
CA ALA A 81 19.33 10.20 -3.11
C ALA A 81 19.77 9.86 -1.68
N ASP A 82 19.61 8.59 -1.24
CA ASP A 82 19.86 8.21 0.16
C ASP A 82 21.14 7.41 0.42
N PHE A 83 21.73 6.65 -0.52
CA PHE A 83 22.88 5.79 -0.20
C PHE A 83 23.91 5.63 -1.32
N GLY A 84 25.14 6.07 -1.06
CA GLY A 84 26.33 5.59 -1.76
C GLY A 84 26.45 4.06 -1.63
N THR A 85 27.04 3.43 -2.63
CA THR A 85 27.23 1.97 -2.82
C THR A 85 27.61 1.20 -1.53
N TYR A 86 26.61 0.81 -0.74
CA TYR A 86 26.75 -0.11 0.38
C TYR A 86 25.87 -1.33 0.14
N GLN A 87 26.49 -2.51 0.29
CA GLN A 87 25.84 -3.81 0.20
C GLN A 87 24.85 -3.91 1.37
N LEU A 88 23.55 -3.87 1.07
CA LEU A 88 22.50 -3.90 2.10
C LEU A 88 22.62 -5.16 2.94
N SER A 89 22.57 -5.00 4.26
CA SER A 89 22.51 -6.14 5.17
C SER A 89 21.21 -6.92 4.94
N ILE A 90 21.21 -8.22 5.25
CA ILE A 90 20.02 -9.07 5.09
C ILE A 90 18.80 -8.46 5.81
N GLN A 91 18.98 -7.84 6.96
CA GLN A 91 17.88 -7.16 7.66
C GLN A 91 17.32 -5.96 6.90
N GLN A 92 18.17 -5.17 6.24
CA GLN A 92 17.70 -4.08 5.38
C GLN A 92 16.93 -4.61 4.17
N LYS A 93 17.38 -5.73 3.57
CA LYS A 93 16.66 -6.38 2.48
C LYS A 93 15.30 -6.91 2.93
N LEU A 94 15.21 -7.48 4.13
CA LEU A 94 13.93 -7.93 4.70
C LEU A 94 12.98 -6.77 4.99
N GLY A 95 13.50 -5.64 5.47
CA GLY A 95 12.74 -4.40 5.64
C GLY A 95 12.17 -3.93 4.30
N ALA A 96 13.02 -3.81 3.27
CA ALA A 96 12.59 -3.39 1.94
C ALA A 96 11.54 -4.33 1.33
N LEU A 97 11.67 -5.65 1.49
CA LEU A 97 10.66 -6.60 1.02
C LEU A 97 9.33 -6.45 1.78
N THR A 98 9.37 -6.15 3.08
CA THR A 98 8.18 -5.89 3.88
C THR A 98 7.48 -4.61 3.39
N ASP A 99 8.25 -3.55 3.13
CA ASP A 99 7.72 -2.26 2.65
C ASP A 99 7.13 -2.38 1.24
N VAL A 100 7.69 -3.25 0.40
CA VAL A 100 7.13 -3.57 -0.92
C VAL A 100 5.81 -4.36 -0.79
N MET A 101 5.76 -5.35 0.12
CA MET A 101 4.60 -6.22 0.24
C MET A 101 3.43 -5.61 1.01
N ALA A 102 3.70 -4.76 2.01
CA ALA A 102 2.67 -4.22 2.90
C ALA A 102 1.55 -3.46 2.17
N PRO A 103 1.80 -2.63 1.14
CA PRO A 103 0.74 -1.98 0.36
C PRO A 103 -0.12 -2.96 -0.46
N MET A 104 0.42 -4.14 -0.80
CA MET A 104 -0.29 -5.13 -1.63
C MET A 104 -1.22 -6.02 -0.82
N CYS A 105 -0.82 -6.42 0.40
CA CYS A 105 -1.55 -7.42 1.19
C CYS A 105 -1.72 -7.07 2.68
N GLY A 106 -1.30 -5.87 3.09
CA GLY A 106 -1.26 -5.42 4.48
C GLY A 106 -0.01 -5.88 5.22
N SER A 107 0.46 -5.05 6.16
CA SER A 107 1.75 -5.27 6.86
C SER A 107 1.82 -6.59 7.64
N GLN A 108 0.72 -7.03 8.24
CA GLN A 108 0.68 -8.30 8.98
C GLN A 108 0.79 -9.51 8.06
N THR A 109 0.16 -9.46 6.87
CA THR A 109 0.24 -10.52 5.87
C THR A 109 1.64 -10.58 5.27
N ALA A 110 2.25 -9.44 4.97
CA ALA A 110 3.63 -9.35 4.51
C ALA A 110 4.59 -10.04 5.50
N ILE A 111 4.54 -9.68 6.79
CA ILE A 111 5.41 -10.29 7.81
C ILE A 111 5.20 -11.81 7.90
N LYS A 112 3.94 -12.28 7.85
CA LYS A 112 3.63 -13.71 7.86
C LYS A 112 4.17 -14.43 6.62
N ALA A 113 4.07 -13.82 5.44
CA ALA A 113 4.60 -14.36 4.20
C ALA A 113 6.14 -14.48 4.24
N LEU A 114 6.83 -13.46 4.74
CA LEU A 114 8.29 -13.51 4.94
C LEU A 114 8.69 -14.64 5.90
N ARG A 115 8.00 -14.77 7.04
CA ARG A 115 8.27 -15.86 7.99
C ARG A 115 8.02 -17.24 7.38
N ALA A 116 6.92 -17.40 6.64
CA ALA A 116 6.59 -18.65 5.97
C ALA A 116 7.65 -19.01 4.91
N ALA A 117 8.06 -18.05 4.08
CA ALA A 117 9.10 -18.25 3.08
C ALA A 117 10.44 -18.66 3.71
N ALA A 118 10.80 -18.05 4.85
CA ALA A 118 12.01 -18.39 5.59
C ALA A 118 11.93 -19.79 6.20
N LEU A 119 10.77 -20.17 6.75
CA LEU A 119 10.52 -21.50 7.30
C LEU A 119 10.67 -22.60 6.26
N GLU A 120 10.18 -22.35 5.04
CA GLU A 120 10.27 -23.29 3.90
C GLU A 120 11.64 -23.27 3.20
N SER A 121 12.54 -22.38 3.63
CA SER A 121 13.90 -22.29 3.08
C SER A 121 14.91 -23.04 3.96
N PRO A 122 16.15 -23.26 3.48
CA PRO A 122 17.24 -23.81 4.31
C PRO A 122 17.53 -22.99 5.57
N ALA A 123 17.16 -21.70 5.62
CA ALA A 123 17.34 -20.85 6.79
C ALA A 123 16.43 -21.26 7.97
N ARG A 124 15.21 -21.75 7.70
CA ARG A 124 14.16 -22.12 8.66
C ARG A 124 13.65 -20.99 9.57
N SER A 125 14.33 -19.84 9.65
CA SER A 125 13.85 -18.61 10.28
C SER A 125 14.49 -17.39 9.63
N LEU A 126 13.91 -16.21 9.87
CA LEU A 126 14.45 -14.94 9.34
C LEU A 126 15.84 -14.61 9.91
N ASP A 127 16.13 -15.01 11.16
CA ASP A 127 17.39 -14.71 11.83
C ASP A 127 18.59 -15.50 11.26
N HIS A 128 18.33 -16.62 10.58
CA HIS A 128 19.36 -17.46 9.96
C HIS A 128 19.52 -17.19 8.45
N LEU A 129 18.89 -16.15 7.92
CA LEU A 129 19.07 -15.78 6.52
C LEU A 129 20.46 -15.19 6.30
N ASN A 130 21.11 -15.65 5.25
CA ASN A 130 22.43 -15.24 4.81
C ASN A 130 22.52 -15.31 3.28
N ALA A 131 23.67 -14.93 2.72
CA ALA A 131 23.85 -14.90 1.26
C ALA A 131 23.62 -16.27 0.59
N ASP A 132 23.99 -17.37 1.24
CA ASP A 132 23.93 -18.72 0.66
C ASP A 132 22.49 -19.25 0.55
N ASN A 133 21.61 -18.86 1.47
CA ASN A 133 20.22 -19.30 1.49
C ASN A 133 19.20 -18.25 0.99
N TRP A 134 19.66 -17.02 0.72
CA TRP A 134 18.84 -15.89 0.29
C TRP A 134 18.01 -16.18 -0.96
N THR A 135 18.63 -16.75 -1.99
CA THR A 135 17.93 -17.04 -3.25
C THR A 135 16.82 -18.06 -3.07
N SER A 136 17.02 -19.06 -2.21
CA SER A 136 15.98 -20.07 -1.91
C SER A 136 14.81 -19.44 -1.16
N PHE A 137 15.11 -18.58 -0.18
CA PHE A 137 14.10 -17.78 0.51
C PHE A 137 13.27 -16.92 -0.47
N LEU A 138 13.92 -16.20 -1.39
CA LEU A 138 13.22 -15.37 -2.37
C LEU A 138 12.33 -16.17 -3.33
N LYS A 139 12.74 -17.38 -3.72
CA LYS A 139 11.90 -18.24 -4.56
C LYS A 139 10.62 -18.64 -3.83
N ASN A 140 10.74 -19.02 -2.56
CA ASN A 140 9.59 -19.36 -1.74
C ASN A 140 8.69 -18.14 -1.51
N LEU A 141 9.30 -16.98 -1.22
CA LEU A 141 8.56 -15.73 -1.01
C LEU A 141 7.80 -15.30 -2.27
N ARG A 142 8.42 -15.43 -3.45
CA ARG A 142 7.74 -15.21 -4.74
C ARG A 142 6.54 -16.13 -4.90
N SER A 143 6.70 -17.42 -4.63
CA SER A 143 5.60 -18.40 -4.73
C SER A 143 4.41 -18.03 -3.83
N ILE A 144 4.69 -17.62 -2.59
CA ILE A 144 3.66 -17.16 -1.65
C ILE A 144 3.03 -15.86 -2.15
N ALA A 145 3.84 -14.91 -2.63
CA ALA A 145 3.36 -13.64 -3.17
C ALA A 145 2.48 -13.82 -4.40
N THR A 146 2.68 -14.84 -5.24
CA THR A 146 1.78 -15.14 -6.37
C THR A 146 0.36 -15.45 -5.88
N VAL A 147 0.24 -16.17 -4.76
CA VAL A 147 -1.07 -16.52 -4.17
C VAL A 147 -1.72 -15.33 -3.47
N VAL A 148 -0.93 -14.55 -2.74
CA VAL A 148 -1.44 -13.49 -1.86
C VAL A 148 -1.64 -12.17 -2.60
N CYS A 149 -0.76 -11.84 -3.54
CA CYS A 149 -0.68 -10.55 -4.22
C CYS A 149 -0.83 -10.66 -5.75
N GLY A 150 -1.04 -11.86 -6.30
CA GLY A 150 -1.04 -12.11 -7.73
C GLY A 150 0.36 -12.14 -8.36
N GLU A 151 0.45 -12.54 -9.63
CA GLU A 151 1.72 -12.68 -10.35
C GLU A 151 2.50 -11.36 -10.44
N THR A 152 1.78 -10.23 -10.58
CA THR A 152 2.36 -8.89 -10.61
C THR A 152 3.07 -8.55 -9.29
N GLY A 153 2.46 -8.87 -8.14
CA GLY A 153 3.08 -8.69 -6.84
C GLY A 153 4.27 -9.62 -6.62
N ALA A 154 4.17 -10.87 -7.08
CA ALA A 154 5.24 -11.85 -7.00
C ALA A 154 6.50 -11.42 -7.77
N HIS A 155 6.32 -10.90 -8.98
CA HIS A 155 7.41 -10.41 -9.80
C HIS A 155 8.11 -9.20 -9.14
N LEU A 156 7.35 -8.29 -8.54
CA LEU A 156 7.91 -7.14 -7.84
C LEU A 156 8.77 -7.57 -6.64
N VAL A 157 8.26 -8.49 -5.82
CA VAL A 157 8.99 -9.07 -4.68
C VAL A 157 10.29 -9.73 -5.13
N TRP A 158 10.26 -10.49 -6.23
CA TRP A 158 11.44 -11.14 -6.77
C TRP A 158 12.52 -10.12 -7.17
N GLU A 159 12.18 -9.14 -8.00
CA GLU A 159 13.12 -8.13 -8.48
C GLU A 159 13.70 -7.30 -7.33
N SER A 160 12.86 -6.87 -6.38
CA SER A 160 13.30 -6.12 -5.20
C SER A 160 14.25 -6.92 -4.32
N GLY A 161 14.09 -8.25 -4.25
CA GLY A 161 14.95 -9.13 -3.46
C GLY A 161 16.32 -9.42 -4.08
N GLN A 162 16.46 -9.30 -5.41
CA GLN A 162 17.74 -9.56 -6.11
C GLN A 162 18.78 -8.45 -5.89
N ILE A 163 18.33 -7.26 -5.48
CA ILE A 163 19.14 -6.07 -5.23
C ILE A 163 19.79 -6.17 -3.85
#